data_AF-A0AAV3EJM8-F1
#
_entry.id   AF-A0AAV3EJM8-F1
#
_cell.length_a   1.000
_cell.length_b   1.000
_cell.length_c   1.000
_cell.angle_alpha   90.00
_cell.angle_beta   90.00
_cell.angle_gamma   90.00
#
_symmetry.space_group_name_H-M   'P 1'
#
loop_
_entity.id
_entity.type
_entity.pdbx_description
1 polymer ?
#
loop_
_entity_poly.entity_id
_entity_poly.type
_entity_poly.pdbx_seq_one_letter_code
_entity_poly.pdbx_strand_id
1 'polypeptide(L)'
;MKKFKTKLSMFLFAIFAMTLFLTNISLAATPYSYKITLEEDIHFIHNTIINYDGHGGNQEVNYIEFDLNNENISLALIKANNLTASKETLLTQLNNSEYITGKNIIGGVNGEFFQMSNGQPLFTTISEGEIFSIISDPSDSKRPVFYIDKSGKYGFDFFTVSGAIKFIKGSYKDLQIESINKLDSYKHTNISNYKINEESTYYPHEGLPSRYMLIELFNSDGSIFAGTTIYGKVIDIGEMNEPKKIEKNQVLITSYGDENYYNIDYKFLNEIVSFNFNIYSKNEQKFKNDILHAFTGHEYLISSGKEMGIDYYKTLGDTSFITGRHARTALGITSYNKVILFTVDKSDDSLGMTLSELSKYLKDLDIVDAINLDGGGSTSIALENNTYTLKLMNDQTKYQREITNGIGIIVNKA
;
A
#
# COMPACT_ATOMS: atom_id res chain seq x y z
N MET A 1 83.95 -7.11 49.29
CA MET A 1 82.76 -6.72 50.08
C MET A 1 81.78 -5.98 49.17
N LYS A 2 80.51 -6.44 49.14
CA LYS A 2 79.25 -5.79 48.64
C LYS A 2 79.22 -5.36 47.15
N LYS A 3 78.57 -6.08 46.23
CA LYS A 3 77.11 -6.34 45.97
C LYS A 3 76.29 -5.10 45.52
N PHE A 4 75.81 -5.19 44.27
CA PHE A 4 74.63 -4.60 43.63
C PHE A 4 73.58 -3.93 44.54
N LYS A 5 73.00 -2.80 44.08
CA LYS A 5 71.55 -2.66 43.80
C LYS A 5 71.14 -1.24 43.33
N THR A 6 70.53 -1.22 42.15
CA THR A 6 69.30 -0.52 41.73
C THR A 6 68.92 0.84 42.33
N LYS A 7 68.73 1.81 41.42
CA LYS A 7 67.89 3.01 41.58
C LYS A 7 66.45 2.63 41.96
N LEU A 8 65.92 3.18 43.06
CA LEU A 8 64.49 3.52 43.21
C LEU A 8 64.28 4.39 44.46
N SER A 9 63.34 5.35 44.35
CA SER A 9 62.61 6.07 45.42
C SER A 9 62.87 7.57 45.51
N MET A 10 62.08 8.35 44.75
CA MET A 10 61.58 9.64 45.22
C MET A 10 60.05 9.57 45.19
N PHE A 11 59.47 9.55 46.37
CA PHE A 11 58.03 9.58 46.65
C PHE A 11 57.64 11.05 46.89
N LEU A 12 56.79 11.62 46.05
CA LEU A 12 55.59 12.40 46.39
C LEU A 12 55.10 13.08 45.09
N PHE A 13 54.15 12.47 44.41
CA PHE A 13 53.31 13.15 43.43
C PHE A 13 51.93 13.29 44.07
N ALA A 14 51.51 14.52 44.31
CA ALA A 14 50.15 14.83 44.72
C ALA A 14 49.21 14.47 43.57
N ILE A 15 48.32 13.51 43.81
CA ILE A 15 47.23 13.17 42.89
C ILE A 15 46.19 14.29 42.98
N PHE A 16 46.17 15.17 41.98
CA PHE A 16 45.03 16.06 41.76
C PHE A 16 43.98 15.21 41.02
N ALA A 17 43.05 14.63 41.78
CA ALA A 17 41.87 13.99 41.21
C ALA A 17 40.93 15.08 40.68
N MET A 18 41.17 15.52 39.44
CA MET A 18 40.24 16.36 38.70
C MET A 18 39.15 15.41 38.17
N THR A 19 38.07 15.29 38.93
CA THR A 19 36.83 14.68 38.46
C THR A 19 36.30 15.52 37.30
N LEU A 20 36.58 15.07 36.07
CA LEU A 20 35.87 15.53 34.89
C LEU A 20 34.40 15.12 35.07
N PHE A 21 33.56 16.06 35.47
CA PHE A 21 32.15 16.02 35.12
C PHE A 21 32.08 16.14 33.60
N LEU A 22 32.12 15.00 32.90
CA LEU A 22 31.55 14.88 31.57
C LEU A 22 30.06 15.09 31.74
N THR A 23 29.63 16.35 31.66
CA THR A 23 28.26 16.62 31.30
C THR A 23 28.07 16.02 29.91
N ASN A 24 27.16 15.06 29.79
CA ASN A 24 26.63 14.67 28.51
C ASN A 24 25.88 15.89 27.97
N ILE A 25 26.62 16.79 27.31
CA ILE A 25 26.00 17.72 26.39
C ILE A 25 25.53 16.82 25.25
N SER A 26 24.25 16.43 25.31
CA SER A 26 23.52 16.09 24.10
C SER A 26 23.67 17.32 23.21
N LEU A 27 24.52 17.21 22.19
CA LEU A 27 24.43 18.13 21.07
C LEU A 27 23.02 17.94 20.54
N ALA A 28 22.15 18.92 20.81
CA ALA A 28 20.88 18.99 20.13
C ALA A 28 21.19 18.92 18.64
N ALA A 29 20.61 17.94 17.93
CA ALA A 29 20.76 17.87 16.49
C ALA A 29 20.40 19.23 15.91
N THR A 30 21.23 19.76 15.02
CA THR A 30 20.91 20.99 14.29
C THR A 30 19.96 20.65 13.16
N PRO A 31 18.97 21.51 12.86
CA PRO A 31 18.07 21.23 11.76
C PRO A 31 18.92 21.25 10.48
N TYR A 32 18.78 20.21 9.67
CA TYR A 32 19.52 20.03 8.44
C TYR A 32 18.55 19.70 7.32
N SER A 33 18.84 20.20 6.12
CA SER A 33 18.04 19.97 4.94
C SER A 33 18.96 19.75 3.74
N TYR A 34 18.60 18.82 2.88
CA TYR A 34 19.28 18.65 1.59
C TYR A 34 18.28 18.26 0.50
N LYS A 35 18.67 18.61 -0.74
CA LYS A 35 17.91 18.32 -1.95
C LYS A 35 18.78 17.54 -2.92
N ILE A 36 18.24 16.48 -3.51
CA ILE A 36 18.83 15.74 -4.64
C ILE A 36 17.90 15.94 -5.84
N THR A 37 18.45 16.41 -6.96
CA THR A 37 17.75 16.49 -8.24
C THR A 37 18.16 15.27 -9.07
N LEU A 38 17.19 14.46 -9.51
CA LEU A 38 17.46 13.32 -10.40
C LEU A 38 17.32 13.71 -11.86
N GLU A 39 16.15 14.25 -12.18
CA GLU A 39 15.77 14.79 -13.48
C GLU A 39 15.28 16.23 -13.26
N GLU A 40 15.12 17.01 -14.33
CA GLU A 40 14.76 18.44 -14.24
C GLU A 40 13.57 18.69 -13.30
N ASP A 41 12.56 17.82 -13.37
CA ASP A 41 11.30 17.94 -12.63
C ASP A 41 11.16 16.95 -11.46
N ILE A 42 12.21 16.22 -11.07
CA ILE A 42 12.14 15.20 -10.01
C ILE A 42 13.17 15.48 -8.93
N HIS A 43 12.67 15.71 -7.72
CA HIS A 43 13.49 16.11 -6.60
C HIS A 43 13.18 15.30 -5.35
N PHE A 44 14.23 14.85 -4.68
CA PHE A 44 14.14 14.35 -3.32
C PHE A 44 14.59 15.42 -2.34
N ILE A 45 13.82 15.60 -1.27
CA ILE A 45 14.12 16.53 -0.18
C ILE A 45 14.11 15.75 1.12
N HIS A 46 15.09 16.04 1.97
CA HIS A 46 15.12 15.60 3.36
C HIS A 46 15.19 16.82 4.29
N ASN A 47 14.48 16.76 5.42
CA ASN A 47 14.45 17.78 6.45
C ASN A 47 14.47 17.14 7.85
N THR A 48 15.41 17.57 8.69
CA THR A 48 15.37 17.38 10.14
C THR A 48 14.61 18.55 10.77
N ILE A 49 13.43 18.27 11.31
CA ILE A 49 12.60 19.26 12.01
C ILE A 49 12.82 19.10 13.50
N ILE A 50 13.15 20.19 14.21
CA ILE A 50 13.35 20.16 15.66
C ILE A 50 12.08 20.64 16.34
N ASN A 51 11.63 19.87 17.33
CA ASN A 51 10.56 20.25 18.24
C ASN A 51 9.27 20.64 17.49
N TYR A 52 8.90 19.84 16.48
CA TYR A 52 7.67 20.07 15.72
C TYR A 52 6.45 20.07 16.65
N ASP A 53 5.68 21.15 16.60
CA ASP A 53 4.54 21.46 17.47
C ASP A 53 4.85 21.52 18.99
N GLY A 54 6.12 21.71 19.37
CA GLY A 54 6.49 22.00 20.76
C GLY A 54 6.55 20.80 21.71
N HIS A 55 6.57 19.57 21.17
CA HIS A 55 6.53 18.32 21.94
C HIS A 55 7.89 17.67 22.24
N GLY A 56 8.99 18.32 21.88
CA GLY A 56 10.36 17.83 22.02
C GLY A 56 10.78 16.86 20.91
N GLY A 57 12.10 16.64 20.78
CA GLY A 57 12.70 15.70 19.82
C GLY A 57 12.61 16.11 18.35
N ASN A 58 13.24 15.32 17.47
CA ASN A 58 13.31 15.62 16.05
C ASN A 58 12.31 14.78 15.24
N GLN A 59 12.03 15.23 14.02
CA GLN A 59 11.33 14.48 12.98
C GLN A 59 12.21 14.49 11.75
N GLU A 60 12.60 13.29 11.28
CA GLU A 60 13.31 13.10 10.03
C GLU A 60 12.28 12.87 8.91
N VAL A 61 12.10 13.90 8.09
CA VAL A 61 11.10 13.95 7.03
C VAL A 61 11.78 13.83 5.68
N ASN A 62 11.21 13.02 4.79
CA ASN A 62 11.70 12.80 3.44
C ASN A 62 10.54 12.90 2.46
N TYR A 63 10.76 13.47 1.28
CA TYR A 63 9.79 13.37 0.21
C TYR A 63 10.40 13.48 -1.17
N ILE A 64 9.75 12.82 -2.14
CA ILE A 64 10.01 13.03 -3.56
C ILE A 64 8.89 13.90 -4.11
N GLU A 65 9.25 15.02 -4.74
CA GLU A 65 8.33 15.89 -5.47
C GLU A 65 8.57 15.79 -6.98
N PHE A 66 7.49 15.78 -7.76
CA PHE A 66 7.52 15.85 -9.22
C PHE A 66 6.21 16.40 -9.79
N ASP A 67 6.26 16.91 -11.02
CA ASP A 67 5.09 17.50 -11.70
C ASP A 67 4.46 16.51 -12.68
N LEU A 68 3.18 16.19 -12.47
CA LEU A 68 2.42 15.32 -13.38
C LEU A 68 1.91 16.03 -14.66
N ASN A 69 2.19 17.33 -14.83
CA ASN A 69 2.08 17.97 -16.14
C ASN A 69 3.18 17.52 -17.11
N ASN A 70 4.26 16.92 -16.61
CA ASN A 70 5.29 16.32 -17.45
C ASN A 70 4.81 14.93 -17.94
N GLU A 71 4.47 14.83 -19.22
CA GLU A 71 3.95 13.61 -19.85
C GLU A 71 4.93 12.41 -19.81
N ASN A 72 6.21 12.66 -19.54
CA ASN A 72 7.22 11.62 -19.39
C ASN A 72 7.25 11.01 -17.99
N ILE A 73 6.56 11.61 -17.01
CA ILE A 73 6.54 11.16 -15.62
C ILE A 73 5.16 10.59 -15.31
N SER A 74 5.14 9.37 -14.77
CA SER A 74 3.91 8.75 -14.29
C SER A 74 4.16 7.94 -13.03
N LEU A 75 3.08 7.51 -12.36
CA LEU A 75 3.14 6.58 -11.25
C LEU A 75 2.64 5.20 -11.66
N ALA A 76 3.20 4.15 -11.05
CA ALA A 76 2.67 2.81 -11.16
C ALA A 76 2.57 2.12 -9.81
N LEU A 77 1.58 1.21 -9.74
CA LEU A 77 1.49 0.24 -8.67
C LEU A 77 2.44 -0.91 -8.95
N ILE A 78 3.39 -1.08 -8.05
CA ILE A 78 4.39 -2.13 -8.09
C ILE A 78 4.01 -3.19 -7.07
N LYS A 79 3.97 -4.46 -7.47
CA LYS A 79 3.55 -5.57 -6.61
C LYS A 79 4.73 -6.45 -6.21
N ALA A 80 4.72 -6.94 -4.97
CA ALA A 80 5.61 -8.00 -4.54
C ALA A 80 5.46 -9.26 -5.42
N ASN A 81 6.58 -9.73 -5.99
CA ASN A 81 6.69 -10.88 -6.89
C ASN A 81 5.76 -10.82 -8.11
N ASN A 82 5.17 -9.66 -8.40
CA ASN A 82 4.06 -9.50 -9.35
C ASN A 82 2.81 -10.36 -9.02
N LEU A 83 2.63 -10.80 -7.77
CA LEU A 83 1.52 -11.66 -7.33
C LEU A 83 0.44 -10.85 -6.60
N THR A 84 -0.74 -11.44 -6.45
CA THR A 84 -1.90 -10.84 -5.77
C THR A 84 -1.74 -10.80 -4.25
N ALA A 85 -1.08 -11.80 -3.67
CA ALA A 85 -0.74 -11.85 -2.24
C ALA A 85 0.71 -12.33 -2.10
N SER A 86 1.61 -11.41 -1.78
CA SER A 86 3.02 -11.71 -1.55
C SER A 86 3.67 -10.56 -0.79
N LYS A 87 4.91 -10.73 -0.36
CA LYS A 87 5.68 -9.68 0.32
C LYS A 87 7.11 -9.66 -0.19
N GLU A 88 7.61 -8.46 -0.44
CA GLU A 88 9.01 -8.18 -0.78
C GLU A 88 9.38 -6.80 -0.22
N THR A 89 10.66 -6.51 0.00
CA THR A 89 11.08 -5.15 0.37
C THR A 89 10.80 -4.16 -0.77
N LEU A 90 10.63 -2.87 -0.47
CA LEU A 90 10.43 -1.83 -1.49
C LEU A 90 11.56 -1.83 -2.53
N LEU A 91 12.82 -1.95 -2.10
CA LEU A 91 13.95 -2.00 -3.03
C LEU A 91 13.86 -3.20 -3.97
N THR A 92 13.55 -4.39 -3.44
CA THR A 92 13.39 -5.60 -4.27
C THR A 92 12.28 -5.40 -5.29
N GLN A 93 11.16 -4.86 -4.87
CA GLN A 93 10.02 -4.57 -5.72
C GLN A 93 10.34 -3.59 -6.85
N LEU A 94 11.00 -2.46 -6.55
CA LEU A 94 11.40 -1.47 -7.54
C LEU A 94 12.39 -2.06 -8.56
N ASN A 95 13.43 -2.77 -8.09
CA ASN A 95 14.42 -3.41 -8.96
C ASN A 95 13.81 -4.50 -9.86
N ASN A 96 12.91 -5.32 -9.32
CA ASN A 96 12.25 -6.39 -10.09
C ASN A 96 11.24 -5.80 -11.09
N SER A 97 10.62 -4.68 -10.77
CA SER A 97 9.56 -4.10 -11.60
C SER A 97 10.06 -3.58 -12.94
N GLU A 98 11.25 -2.99 -13.00
CA GLU A 98 11.85 -2.61 -14.29
C GLU A 98 12.07 -3.84 -15.18
N TYR A 99 12.60 -4.93 -14.61
CA TYR A 99 12.77 -6.19 -15.33
C TYR A 99 11.45 -6.80 -15.80
N ILE A 100 10.40 -6.72 -14.98
CA ILE A 100 9.08 -7.32 -15.26
C ILE A 100 8.26 -6.49 -16.25
N THR A 101 8.30 -5.17 -16.13
CA THR A 101 7.42 -4.26 -16.86
C THR A 101 8.09 -3.58 -18.04
N GLY A 102 9.43 -3.56 -18.07
CA GLY A 102 10.22 -2.77 -19.02
C GLY A 102 10.13 -1.26 -18.78
N LYS A 103 9.49 -0.82 -17.68
CA LYS A 103 9.35 0.60 -17.32
C LYS A 103 10.55 1.05 -16.51
N ASN A 104 11.15 2.18 -16.87
CA ASN A 104 12.26 2.79 -16.15
C ASN A 104 11.74 3.42 -14.84
N ILE A 105 12.02 2.77 -13.71
CA ILE A 105 11.53 3.16 -12.39
C ILE A 105 12.68 3.71 -11.56
N ILE A 106 12.61 4.99 -11.22
CA ILE A 106 13.74 5.73 -10.61
C ILE A 106 13.60 5.94 -9.10
N GLY A 107 12.52 5.44 -8.49
CA GLY A 107 12.25 5.62 -7.07
C GLY A 107 10.79 5.36 -6.72
N GLY A 108 10.47 5.53 -5.45
CA GLY A 108 9.11 5.30 -4.95
C GLY A 108 9.02 5.19 -3.44
N VAL A 109 7.81 4.91 -2.97
CA VAL A 109 7.50 4.65 -1.55
C VAL A 109 6.71 3.35 -1.39
N ASN A 110 6.59 2.84 -0.16
CA ASN A 110 5.64 1.76 0.11
C ASN A 110 4.18 2.19 -0.17
N GLY A 111 3.33 1.21 -0.46
CA GLY A 111 1.94 1.44 -0.81
C GLY A 111 0.94 1.14 0.31
N GLU A 112 -0.06 0.34 -0.06
CA GLU A 112 -1.31 0.15 0.68
C GLU A 112 -1.16 -0.73 1.93
N PHE A 113 -2.20 -0.71 2.77
CA PHE A 113 -2.32 -1.61 3.91
C PHE A 113 -2.58 -3.05 3.46
N PHE A 114 -2.02 -4.01 4.19
CA PHE A 114 -2.04 -5.42 3.83
C PHE A 114 -2.07 -6.35 5.03
N GLN A 115 -2.47 -7.60 4.79
CA GLN A 115 -2.36 -8.68 5.77
C GLN A 115 -0.90 -9.09 5.93
N MET A 116 -0.32 -8.82 7.09
CA MET A 116 1.08 -9.16 7.37
C MET A 116 1.39 -10.66 7.29
N SER A 117 0.39 -11.53 7.48
CA SER A 117 0.55 -12.99 7.43
C SER A 117 0.93 -13.48 6.03
N ASN A 118 0.25 -12.99 4.99
CA ASN A 118 0.33 -13.53 3.63
C ASN A 118 0.66 -12.48 2.55
N GLY A 119 0.66 -11.18 2.86
CA GLY A 119 0.91 -10.12 1.88
C GLY A 119 -0.28 -9.72 1.04
N GLN A 120 -1.51 -10.10 1.39
CA GLN A 120 -2.71 -9.71 0.65
C GLN A 120 -3.09 -8.25 0.93
N PRO A 121 -3.30 -7.40 -0.09
CA PRO A 121 -3.85 -6.06 0.11
C PRO A 121 -5.17 -6.11 0.90
N LEU A 122 -5.39 -5.19 1.84
CA LEU A 122 -6.61 -5.17 2.67
C LEU A 122 -7.82 -4.66 1.91
N PHE A 123 -7.62 -3.71 0.99
CA PHE A 123 -8.71 -2.94 0.39
C PHE A 123 -8.79 -3.16 -1.13
N THR A 124 -9.49 -2.27 -1.82
CA THR A 124 -9.60 -2.25 -3.28
C THR A 124 -8.27 -1.86 -3.94
N THR A 125 -7.78 -2.70 -4.84
CA THR A 125 -6.55 -2.47 -5.61
C THR A 125 -6.83 -2.70 -7.09
N ILE A 126 -6.55 -1.69 -7.92
CA ILE A 126 -6.61 -1.77 -9.38
C ILE A 126 -5.21 -1.47 -9.91
N SER A 127 -4.70 -2.29 -10.83
CA SER A 127 -3.40 -2.04 -11.48
C SER A 127 -3.45 -2.44 -12.94
N GLU A 128 -2.89 -1.59 -13.81
CA GLU A 128 -2.94 -1.74 -15.27
C GLU A 128 -4.39 -1.94 -15.79
N GLY A 129 -5.35 -1.32 -15.10
CA GLY A 129 -6.79 -1.40 -15.33
C GLY A 129 -7.48 -2.69 -14.87
N GLU A 130 -6.72 -3.71 -14.47
CA GLU A 130 -7.25 -4.95 -13.95
C GLU A 130 -7.62 -4.80 -12.46
N ILE A 131 -8.79 -5.32 -12.09
CA ILE A 131 -9.20 -5.45 -10.70
C ILE A 131 -8.41 -6.61 -10.08
N PHE A 132 -7.48 -6.29 -9.19
CA PHE A 132 -6.66 -7.30 -8.51
C PHE A 132 -7.31 -7.84 -7.26
N SER A 133 -7.80 -6.94 -6.42
CA SER A 133 -8.42 -7.30 -5.16
C SER A 133 -9.51 -6.29 -4.84
N ILE A 134 -10.67 -6.76 -4.38
CA ILE A 134 -11.72 -5.89 -3.84
C ILE A 134 -12.30 -6.52 -2.59
N ILE A 135 -12.75 -5.69 -1.67
CA ILE A 135 -13.67 -6.10 -0.62
C ILE A 135 -14.86 -5.13 -0.65
N SER A 136 -16.04 -5.66 -0.93
CA SER A 136 -17.30 -4.92 -0.96
C SER A 136 -17.86 -4.79 0.46
N ASP A 137 -17.02 -4.41 1.42
CA ASP A 137 -17.42 -4.11 2.79
C ASP A 137 -17.83 -2.63 2.86
N PRO A 138 -18.95 -2.27 3.51
CA PRO A 138 -19.26 -0.88 3.87
C PRO A 138 -18.14 -0.14 4.62
N SER A 139 -17.13 -0.83 5.15
CA SER A 139 -15.91 -0.23 5.69
C SER A 139 -14.90 0.18 4.61
N ASP A 140 -14.86 -0.49 3.45
CA ASP A 140 -13.97 -0.18 2.32
C ASP A 140 -14.45 1.08 1.57
N SER A 141 -15.77 1.28 1.47
CA SER A 141 -16.37 2.51 0.92
C SER A 141 -16.05 3.79 1.72
N LYS A 142 -15.39 3.65 2.87
CA LYS A 142 -14.92 4.75 3.72
C LYS A 142 -13.45 5.07 3.55
N ARG A 143 -12.71 4.28 2.74
CA ARG A 143 -11.28 4.47 2.53
C ARG A 143 -11.02 5.36 1.32
N PRO A 144 -10.14 6.35 1.45
CA PRO A 144 -9.81 7.20 0.32
C PRO A 144 -8.90 6.48 -0.65
N VAL A 145 -9.12 6.73 -1.93
CA VAL A 145 -8.38 6.14 -3.02
C VAL A 145 -7.70 7.26 -3.79
N PHE A 146 -6.38 7.15 -3.98
CA PHE A 146 -5.69 7.86 -5.04
C PHE A 146 -5.79 7.01 -6.31
N TYR A 147 -6.26 7.58 -7.40
CA TYR A 147 -6.37 6.87 -8.68
C TYR A 147 -5.67 7.61 -9.79
N ILE A 148 -5.30 6.86 -10.82
CA ILE A 148 -4.89 7.33 -12.15
C ILE A 148 -5.85 6.68 -13.14
N ASP A 149 -6.52 7.46 -13.96
CA ASP A 149 -7.36 6.98 -15.04
C ASP A 149 -6.55 6.65 -16.30
N LYS A 150 -7.17 6.00 -17.28
CA LYS A 150 -6.56 5.58 -18.55
C LYS A 150 -6.19 6.75 -19.46
N SER A 151 -6.62 7.97 -19.14
CA SER A 151 -6.16 9.19 -19.81
C SER A 151 -4.92 9.82 -19.15
N GLY A 152 -4.44 9.24 -18.05
CA GLY A 152 -3.30 9.75 -17.27
C GLY A 152 -3.71 10.80 -16.23
N LYS A 153 -5.00 11.12 -16.12
CA LYS A 153 -5.49 12.04 -15.10
C LYS A 153 -5.59 11.30 -13.78
N TYR A 154 -5.16 11.94 -12.71
CA TYR A 154 -5.28 11.42 -11.35
C TYR A 154 -6.38 12.14 -10.57
N GLY A 155 -6.70 11.58 -9.42
CA GLY A 155 -7.59 12.20 -8.46
C GLY A 155 -7.68 11.42 -7.17
N PHE A 156 -8.51 11.94 -6.28
CA PHE A 156 -8.85 11.33 -5.01
C PHE A 156 -10.36 11.13 -4.93
N ASP A 157 -10.80 9.95 -4.50
CA ASP A 157 -12.22 9.66 -4.27
C ASP A 157 -12.35 8.58 -3.19
N PHE A 158 -13.54 8.04 -3.02
CA PHE A 158 -13.82 6.80 -2.29
C PHE A 158 -14.40 5.82 -3.29
N PHE A 159 -13.74 4.69 -3.52
CA PHE A 159 -14.25 3.70 -4.47
C PHE A 159 -14.97 2.56 -3.75
N THR A 160 -16.05 2.12 -4.38
CA THR A 160 -16.66 0.81 -4.13
C THR A 160 -16.79 0.12 -5.46
N VAL A 161 -16.28 -1.11 -5.55
CA VAL A 161 -16.45 -1.94 -6.74
C VAL A 161 -17.56 -2.94 -6.42
N SER A 162 -18.60 -2.97 -7.25
CA SER A 162 -19.73 -3.87 -7.05
C SER A 162 -20.10 -4.61 -8.34
N GLY A 163 -20.48 -5.87 -8.18
CA GLY A 163 -20.92 -6.74 -9.25
C GLY A 163 -21.63 -7.98 -8.70
N ALA A 164 -22.35 -8.68 -9.60
CA ALA A 164 -23.08 -9.90 -9.27
C ALA A 164 -23.02 -10.87 -10.45
N ILE A 165 -23.09 -12.17 -10.16
CA ILE A 165 -23.33 -13.20 -11.15
C ILE A 165 -24.82 -13.23 -11.47
N LYS A 166 -25.14 -13.03 -12.75
CA LYS A 166 -26.50 -13.09 -13.30
C LYS A 166 -26.70 -14.38 -14.06
N PHE A 167 -27.79 -15.08 -13.79
CA PHE A 167 -28.17 -16.30 -14.50
C PHE A 167 -29.01 -15.94 -15.72
N ILE A 168 -28.53 -16.25 -16.92
CA ILE A 168 -29.15 -15.81 -18.18
C ILE A 168 -30.33 -16.70 -18.59
N LYS A 169 -30.22 -18.02 -18.38
CA LYS A 169 -31.26 -18.98 -18.77
C LYS A 169 -32.17 -19.32 -17.58
N GLY A 170 -31.60 -19.56 -16.41
CA GLY A 170 -32.34 -19.81 -15.18
C GLY A 170 -32.95 -18.54 -14.60
N SER A 171 -34.18 -18.64 -14.07
CA SER A 171 -34.84 -17.55 -13.32
C SER A 171 -34.39 -17.56 -11.85
N TYR A 172 -33.09 -17.35 -11.62
CA TYR A 172 -32.50 -17.32 -10.29
C TYR A 172 -32.20 -15.87 -9.86
N LYS A 173 -32.16 -15.63 -8.55
CA LYS A 173 -31.70 -14.36 -8.00
C LYS A 173 -30.23 -14.17 -8.34
N ASP A 174 -29.84 -12.94 -8.67
CA ASP A 174 -28.43 -12.55 -8.86
C ASP A 174 -27.62 -12.89 -7.60
N LEU A 175 -26.48 -13.55 -7.78
CA LEU A 175 -25.53 -13.87 -6.73
C LEU A 175 -24.58 -12.69 -6.56
N GLN A 176 -24.72 -11.94 -5.46
CA GLN A 176 -23.85 -10.81 -5.16
C GLN A 176 -22.43 -11.29 -4.91
N ILE A 177 -21.46 -10.58 -5.49
CA ILE A 177 -20.05 -10.81 -5.23
C ILE A 177 -19.58 -9.75 -4.24
N GLU A 178 -18.99 -10.24 -3.15
CA GLU A 178 -18.58 -9.41 -2.04
C GLU A 178 -17.07 -9.23 -2.03
N SER A 179 -16.29 -10.11 -2.64
CA SER A 179 -14.85 -9.92 -2.79
C SER A 179 -14.28 -10.57 -4.06
N ILE A 180 -13.11 -10.07 -4.48
CA ILE A 180 -12.30 -10.67 -5.53
C ILE A 180 -10.90 -10.86 -4.96
N ASN A 181 -10.38 -12.08 -5.08
CA ASN A 181 -9.09 -12.50 -4.57
C ASN A 181 -8.81 -12.05 -3.13
N LYS A 182 -9.77 -12.30 -2.22
CA LYS A 182 -9.59 -12.17 -0.77
C LYS A 182 -9.61 -13.56 -0.14
N LEU A 183 -8.46 -13.98 0.40
CA LEU A 183 -8.27 -15.33 0.93
C LEU A 183 -8.82 -15.45 2.35
N ASP A 184 -9.04 -14.34 3.05
CA ASP A 184 -9.54 -14.30 4.44
C ASP A 184 -11.02 -13.88 4.56
N SER A 185 -11.71 -13.77 3.44
CA SER A 185 -13.07 -13.22 3.35
C SER A 185 -14.16 -14.26 3.67
N TYR A 186 -14.09 -14.86 4.87
CA TYR A 186 -14.87 -16.05 5.28
C TYR A 186 -16.36 -15.85 5.57
N LYS A 187 -16.92 -14.67 5.29
CA LYS A 187 -18.35 -14.37 5.50
C LYS A 187 -19.07 -13.99 4.22
N HIS A 188 -18.40 -14.12 3.09
CA HIS A 188 -18.70 -13.38 1.89
C HIS A 188 -18.55 -14.28 0.65
N THR A 189 -19.23 -13.92 -0.42
CA THR A 189 -19.04 -14.55 -1.73
C THR A 189 -17.79 -13.98 -2.40
N ASN A 190 -16.76 -14.80 -2.63
CA ASN A 190 -15.50 -14.39 -3.23
C ASN A 190 -15.35 -14.96 -4.65
N ILE A 191 -14.76 -14.18 -5.57
CA ILE A 191 -14.21 -14.69 -6.83
C ILE A 191 -12.71 -14.87 -6.69
N SER A 192 -12.23 -16.06 -7.02
CA SER A 192 -10.81 -16.30 -7.30
C SER A 192 -10.64 -16.55 -8.81
N ASN A 193 -9.73 -15.82 -9.43
CA ASN A 193 -9.43 -15.97 -10.86
C ASN A 193 -7.98 -16.41 -11.09
N TYR A 194 -7.73 -16.97 -12.28
CA TYR A 194 -6.37 -17.28 -12.71
C TYR A 194 -5.53 -15.99 -12.78
N LYS A 195 -4.28 -16.07 -12.30
CA LYS A 195 -3.30 -15.00 -12.43
C LYS A 195 -2.00 -15.55 -13.00
N ILE A 196 -1.46 -14.84 -13.98
CA ILE A 196 -0.17 -15.19 -14.56
C ILE A 196 0.90 -15.13 -13.46
N ASN A 197 1.76 -16.16 -13.40
CA ASN A 197 2.81 -16.35 -12.39
C ASN A 197 2.32 -16.77 -10.99
N GLU A 198 1.02 -17.01 -10.79
CA GLU A 198 0.50 -17.61 -9.56
C GLU A 198 0.14 -19.08 -9.80
N GLU A 199 0.27 -19.92 -8.77
CA GLU A 199 -0.20 -21.33 -8.83
C GLU A 199 -1.70 -21.43 -9.17
N SER A 200 -2.46 -20.35 -8.94
CA SER A 200 -3.89 -20.24 -9.22
C SER A 200 -4.68 -21.42 -8.65
N THR A 201 -4.28 -21.86 -7.46
CA THR A 201 -4.93 -22.95 -6.72
C THR A 201 -5.56 -22.38 -5.47
N TYR A 202 -6.86 -22.61 -5.33
CA TYR A 202 -7.61 -22.22 -4.14
C TYR A 202 -7.56 -23.35 -3.11
N TYR A 203 -7.20 -23.01 -1.88
CA TYR A 203 -7.10 -23.98 -0.79
C TYR A 203 -8.29 -23.82 0.16
N PRO A 204 -8.94 -24.92 0.58
CA PRO A 204 -10.01 -24.86 1.55
C PRO A 204 -9.47 -24.39 2.90
N HIS A 205 -10.30 -23.69 3.68
CA HIS A 205 -9.93 -23.24 5.01
C HIS A 205 -10.37 -24.26 6.06
N GLU A 206 -9.42 -24.72 6.87
CA GLU A 206 -9.68 -25.73 7.89
C GLU A 206 -10.76 -25.25 8.87
N GLY A 207 -11.76 -26.09 9.10
CA GLY A 207 -12.86 -25.80 10.03
C GLY A 207 -13.90 -24.80 9.53
N LEU A 208 -13.82 -24.35 8.27
CA LEU A 208 -14.78 -23.41 7.66
C LEU A 208 -15.49 -24.07 6.47
N PRO A 209 -16.71 -24.60 6.68
CA PRO A 209 -17.52 -25.12 5.59
C PRO A 209 -17.75 -24.07 4.50
N SER A 210 -17.59 -24.48 3.25
CA SER A 210 -17.76 -23.63 2.09
C SER A 210 -18.19 -24.44 0.88
N ARG A 211 -18.98 -23.82 0.01
CA ARG A 211 -19.28 -24.33 -1.33
C ARG A 211 -18.51 -23.55 -2.38
N TYR A 212 -18.22 -24.22 -3.49
CA TYR A 212 -17.67 -23.59 -4.67
C TYR A 212 -18.59 -23.77 -5.89
N MET A 213 -18.46 -22.85 -6.82
CA MET A 213 -19.01 -22.90 -8.17
C MET A 213 -17.89 -22.51 -9.15
N LEU A 214 -17.52 -23.42 -10.03
CA LEU A 214 -16.52 -23.20 -11.06
C LEU A 214 -17.20 -22.77 -12.36
N ILE A 215 -16.76 -21.64 -12.91
CA ILE A 215 -17.30 -21.07 -14.15
C ILE A 215 -16.22 -21.09 -15.21
N GLU A 216 -16.52 -21.72 -16.35
CA GLU A 216 -15.72 -21.60 -17.58
C GLU A 216 -16.13 -20.35 -18.36
N LEU A 217 -15.17 -19.48 -18.65
CA LEU A 217 -15.37 -18.20 -19.29
C LEU A 217 -15.30 -18.32 -20.81
N PHE A 218 -16.18 -17.58 -21.50
CA PHE A 218 -16.26 -17.58 -22.97
C PHE A 218 -15.43 -16.48 -23.62
N ASN A 219 -15.22 -15.37 -22.91
CA ASN A 219 -14.66 -14.14 -23.47
C ASN A 219 -13.64 -13.46 -22.55
N SER A 220 -13.09 -14.18 -21.58
CA SER A 220 -12.02 -13.70 -20.69
C SER A 220 -11.06 -14.84 -20.38
N ASP A 221 -9.80 -14.49 -20.11
CA ASP A 221 -8.75 -15.37 -19.63
C ASP A 221 -8.55 -15.29 -18.11
N GLY A 222 -9.66 -15.10 -17.40
CA GLY A 222 -9.66 -14.93 -15.96
C GLY A 222 -9.50 -13.47 -15.55
N SER A 223 -8.90 -12.62 -16.39
CA SER A 223 -8.72 -11.19 -16.10
C SER A 223 -10.06 -10.46 -15.94
N ILE A 224 -10.18 -9.64 -14.90
CA ILE A 224 -11.40 -8.90 -14.56
C ILE A 224 -11.14 -7.40 -14.67
N PHE A 225 -11.88 -6.73 -15.57
CA PHE A 225 -11.80 -5.29 -15.79
C PHE A 225 -13.14 -4.62 -15.48
N ALA A 226 -13.10 -3.47 -14.82
CA ALA A 226 -14.31 -2.71 -14.54
C ALA A 226 -15.05 -2.34 -15.85
N GLY A 227 -16.38 -2.42 -15.84
CA GLY A 227 -17.23 -2.12 -16.98
C GLY A 227 -17.30 -3.19 -18.07
N THR A 228 -16.46 -4.22 -18.01
CA THR A 228 -16.47 -5.33 -18.97
C THR A 228 -17.46 -6.41 -18.52
N THR A 229 -18.34 -6.84 -19.42
CA THR A 229 -19.22 -7.98 -19.17
C THR A 229 -18.53 -9.27 -19.60
N ILE A 230 -18.38 -10.18 -18.64
CA ILE A 230 -17.85 -11.53 -18.86
C ILE A 230 -19.02 -12.51 -18.89
N TYR A 231 -18.98 -13.45 -19.83
CA TYR A 231 -19.94 -14.54 -19.98
C TYR A 231 -19.25 -15.87 -19.69
N GLY A 232 -20.00 -16.83 -19.15
CA GLY A 232 -19.48 -18.17 -18.93
C GLY A 232 -20.57 -19.21 -18.69
N LYS A 233 -20.14 -20.44 -18.46
CA LYS A 233 -20.98 -21.57 -18.08
C LYS A 233 -20.52 -22.11 -16.73
N VAL A 234 -21.48 -22.40 -15.85
CA VAL A 234 -21.20 -23.15 -14.62
C VAL A 234 -20.91 -24.61 -14.97
N ILE A 235 -19.67 -25.06 -14.75
CA ILE A 235 -19.21 -26.40 -15.14
C ILE A 235 -19.07 -27.38 -13.98
N ASP A 236 -18.92 -26.87 -12.75
CA ASP A 236 -18.79 -27.70 -11.55
C ASP A 236 -19.28 -26.95 -10.30
N ILE A 237 -19.86 -27.69 -9.36
CA ILE A 237 -20.33 -27.19 -8.06
C ILE A 237 -20.09 -28.28 -7.02
N GLY A 238 -19.56 -27.90 -5.85
CA GLY A 238 -19.35 -28.86 -4.77
C GLY A 238 -19.00 -28.20 -3.45
N GLU A 239 -18.83 -29.04 -2.43
CA GLU A 239 -18.24 -28.64 -1.16
C GLU A 239 -16.72 -28.44 -1.35
N MET A 240 -16.19 -27.37 -0.75
CA MET A 240 -14.79 -26.98 -0.85
C MET A 240 -13.96 -27.72 0.22
N ASN A 241 -13.75 -29.02 0.00
CA ASN A 241 -13.01 -29.90 0.92
C ASN A 241 -11.56 -30.19 0.49
N GLU A 242 -11.25 -29.96 -0.79
CA GLU A 242 -9.95 -30.27 -1.39
C GLU A 242 -9.48 -29.09 -2.26
N PRO A 243 -8.16 -28.87 -2.42
CA PRO A 243 -7.66 -27.79 -3.26
C PRO A 243 -8.23 -27.81 -4.69
N LYS A 244 -8.52 -26.62 -5.23
CA LYS A 244 -9.09 -26.44 -6.57
C LYS A 244 -8.16 -25.58 -7.42
N LYS A 245 -7.58 -26.19 -8.44
CA LYS A 245 -6.84 -25.47 -9.47
C LYS A 245 -7.80 -24.72 -10.39
N ILE A 246 -7.47 -23.47 -10.69
CA ILE A 246 -8.23 -22.58 -11.56
C ILE A 246 -7.42 -22.44 -12.86
N GLU A 247 -8.01 -22.88 -13.97
CA GLU A 247 -7.37 -22.75 -15.28
C GLU A 247 -7.53 -21.33 -15.85
N LYS A 248 -6.73 -20.99 -16.87
CA LYS A 248 -6.70 -19.65 -17.46
C LYS A 248 -8.08 -19.12 -17.85
N ASN A 249 -8.96 -19.93 -18.42
CA ASN A 249 -10.32 -19.49 -18.79
C ASN A 249 -11.37 -19.76 -17.70
N GLN A 250 -10.98 -19.79 -16.42
CA GLN A 250 -11.88 -20.13 -15.33
C GLN A 250 -11.87 -19.08 -14.21
N VAL A 251 -12.99 -19.02 -13.49
CA VAL A 251 -13.07 -18.41 -12.16
C VAL A 251 -13.75 -19.37 -11.20
N LEU A 252 -13.28 -19.36 -9.95
CA LEU A 252 -13.88 -20.09 -8.85
C LEU A 252 -14.65 -19.10 -7.97
N ILE A 253 -15.95 -19.32 -7.81
CA ILE A 253 -16.77 -18.60 -6.85
C ILE A 253 -16.81 -19.43 -5.57
N THR A 254 -16.47 -18.84 -4.43
CA THR A 254 -16.59 -19.51 -3.12
C THR A 254 -17.54 -18.76 -2.21
N SER A 255 -18.35 -19.50 -1.47
CA SER A 255 -19.30 -18.97 -0.48
C SER A 255 -19.07 -19.72 0.83
N TYR A 256 -18.64 -18.99 1.84
CA TYR A 256 -18.43 -19.50 3.20
C TYR A 256 -19.70 -19.36 4.04
N GLY A 257 -19.98 -20.34 4.90
CA GLY A 257 -21.15 -20.31 5.78
C GLY A 257 -21.63 -21.70 6.18
N ASP A 258 -22.76 -21.76 6.87
CA ASP A 258 -23.51 -23.01 7.09
C ASP A 258 -24.57 -23.23 5.99
N GLU A 259 -25.30 -24.35 6.06
CA GLU A 259 -26.31 -24.74 5.05
C GLU A 259 -27.39 -23.66 4.78
N ASN A 260 -27.59 -22.69 5.69
CA ASN A 260 -28.53 -21.58 5.50
C ASN A 260 -27.90 -20.33 4.84
N TYR A 261 -26.57 -20.31 4.65
CA TYR A 261 -25.79 -19.17 4.16
C TYR A 261 -25.05 -19.43 2.85
N TYR A 262 -25.07 -20.66 2.32
CA TYR A 262 -24.54 -20.91 0.99
C TYR A 262 -25.41 -20.21 -0.07
N ASN A 263 -24.90 -19.12 -0.62
CA ASN A 263 -25.52 -18.46 -1.77
C ASN A 263 -25.32 -19.27 -3.07
N ILE A 264 -24.57 -20.38 -3.02
CA ILE A 264 -24.29 -21.30 -4.12
C ILE A 264 -25.14 -22.58 -3.96
N ASP A 265 -25.92 -22.89 -4.99
CA ASP A 265 -26.86 -24.02 -5.05
C ASP A 265 -26.52 -24.93 -6.23
N TYR A 266 -26.58 -26.26 -6.02
CA TYR A 266 -26.31 -27.27 -7.05
C TYR A 266 -27.20 -27.11 -8.30
N LYS A 267 -28.38 -26.49 -8.18
CA LYS A 267 -29.26 -26.22 -9.34
C LYS A 267 -28.66 -25.24 -10.36
N PHE A 268 -27.61 -24.51 -10.00
CA PHE A 268 -26.93 -23.60 -10.92
C PHE A 268 -26.03 -24.34 -11.91
N LEU A 269 -25.82 -25.65 -11.75
CA LEU A 269 -24.99 -26.44 -12.65
C LEU A 269 -25.52 -26.35 -14.10
N ASN A 270 -24.62 -26.15 -15.06
CA ASN A 270 -24.90 -25.92 -16.48
C ASN A 270 -25.55 -24.59 -16.85
N GLU A 271 -25.82 -23.69 -15.90
CA GLU A 271 -26.35 -22.37 -16.21
C GLU A 271 -25.35 -21.54 -17.02
N ILE A 272 -25.90 -20.72 -17.92
CA ILE A 272 -25.15 -19.68 -18.59
C ILE A 272 -25.26 -18.43 -17.74
N VAL A 273 -24.11 -17.84 -17.42
CA VAL A 273 -24.02 -16.71 -16.52
C VAL A 273 -23.33 -15.52 -17.18
N SER A 274 -23.59 -14.34 -16.65
CA SER A 274 -22.78 -13.15 -16.93
C SER A 274 -22.48 -12.38 -15.67
N PHE A 275 -21.37 -11.65 -15.65
CA PHE A 275 -21.04 -10.74 -14.57
C PHE A 275 -20.27 -9.53 -15.09
N ASN A 276 -20.42 -8.41 -14.39
CA ASN A 276 -19.78 -7.14 -14.68
C ASN A 276 -19.58 -6.40 -13.36
N PHE A 277 -18.39 -5.85 -13.16
CA PHE A 277 -18.05 -5.05 -12.00
C PHE A 277 -17.99 -3.58 -12.38
N ASN A 278 -18.64 -2.71 -11.60
CA ASN A 278 -18.60 -1.26 -11.82
C ASN A 278 -18.04 -0.57 -10.59
N ILE A 279 -17.38 0.56 -10.83
CA ILE A 279 -16.85 1.44 -9.79
C ILE A 279 -17.93 2.47 -9.44
N TYR A 280 -18.10 2.72 -8.15
CA TYR A 280 -19.02 3.70 -7.59
C TYR A 280 -18.24 4.60 -6.62
N SER A 281 -18.62 5.88 -6.55
CA SER A 281 -18.08 6.82 -5.56
C SER A 281 -18.86 6.75 -4.23
N LYS A 282 -18.43 7.53 -3.23
CA LYS A 282 -19.00 7.57 -1.86
C LYS A 282 -20.53 7.64 -1.76
N ASN A 283 -21.21 8.23 -2.75
CA ASN A 283 -22.67 8.42 -2.76
C ASN A 283 -23.38 7.43 -3.69
N GLU A 284 -22.78 6.27 -3.95
CA GLU A 284 -23.27 5.25 -4.91
C GLU A 284 -23.42 5.80 -6.34
N GLN A 285 -22.81 6.94 -6.63
CA GLN A 285 -22.79 7.48 -7.97
C GLN A 285 -21.81 6.66 -8.80
N LYS A 286 -22.29 6.13 -9.92
CA LYS A 286 -21.44 5.36 -10.85
C LYS A 286 -20.25 6.22 -11.29
N PHE A 287 -19.05 5.73 -11.01
CA PHE A 287 -17.80 6.28 -11.48
C PHE A 287 -17.47 5.73 -12.87
N LYS A 288 -16.57 6.39 -13.60
CA LYS A 288 -16.14 5.91 -14.91
C LYS A 288 -15.23 4.68 -14.72
N ASN A 289 -15.50 3.62 -15.47
CA ASN A 289 -14.75 2.35 -15.37
C ASN A 289 -13.42 2.39 -16.13
N ASP A 290 -12.74 3.53 -16.13
CA ASP A 290 -11.50 3.77 -16.88
C ASP A 290 -10.32 4.03 -15.95
N ILE A 291 -10.33 3.44 -14.76
CA ILE A 291 -9.19 3.47 -13.86
C ILE A 291 -8.05 2.61 -14.43
N LEU A 292 -6.84 3.14 -14.41
CA LEU A 292 -5.59 2.44 -14.73
C LEU A 292 -4.93 1.93 -13.44
N HIS A 293 -4.76 2.79 -12.45
CA HIS A 293 -4.27 2.41 -11.11
C HIS A 293 -5.19 2.99 -10.03
N ALA A 294 -5.45 2.22 -8.98
CA ALA A 294 -6.10 2.69 -7.76
C ALA A 294 -5.35 2.16 -6.56
N PHE A 295 -5.02 3.09 -5.64
CA PHE A 295 -4.33 2.84 -4.39
C PHE A 295 -5.21 3.31 -3.24
N THR A 296 -5.57 2.40 -2.36
CA THR A 296 -6.38 2.68 -1.19
C THR A 296 -5.50 3.03 0.01
N GLY A 297 -5.61 4.28 0.46
CA GLY A 297 -5.08 4.73 1.75
C GLY A 297 -6.05 4.39 2.89
N HIS A 298 -5.66 4.70 4.13
CA HIS A 298 -6.55 4.46 5.28
C HIS A 298 -7.43 5.67 5.62
N GLU A 299 -6.88 6.89 5.52
CA GLU A 299 -7.61 8.14 5.76
C GLU A 299 -7.11 9.31 4.91
N TYR A 300 -7.98 10.31 4.74
CA TYR A 300 -7.56 11.61 4.22
C TYR A 300 -6.75 12.33 5.28
N LEU A 301 -5.64 12.93 4.87
CA LEU A 301 -4.88 13.90 5.64
C LEU A 301 -5.34 15.31 5.29
N ILE A 302 -5.52 15.58 4.00
CA ILE A 302 -6.06 16.85 3.48
C ILE A 302 -7.11 16.50 2.44
N SER A 303 -8.25 17.21 2.44
CA SER A 303 -9.27 17.08 1.41
C SER A 303 -9.77 18.46 0.98
N SER A 304 -9.72 18.73 -0.34
CA SER A 304 -10.16 20.01 -0.92
C SER A 304 -9.54 21.23 -0.24
N GLY A 305 -8.25 21.17 0.04
CA GLY A 305 -7.46 22.21 0.70
C GLY A 305 -7.67 22.32 2.21
N LYS A 306 -8.50 21.48 2.82
CA LYS A 306 -8.76 21.48 4.27
C LYS A 306 -8.03 20.33 4.96
N GLU A 307 -7.25 20.66 5.99
CA GLU A 307 -6.65 19.68 6.89
C GLU A 307 -7.71 18.88 7.64
N MET A 308 -7.49 17.57 7.70
CA MET A 308 -8.29 16.68 8.52
C MET A 308 -7.78 16.73 9.98
N GLY A 309 -8.70 16.86 10.92
CA GLY A 309 -8.41 17.05 12.33
C GLY A 309 -8.74 15.84 13.20
N ILE A 310 -8.38 15.94 14.48
CA ILE A 310 -8.51 14.85 15.46
C ILE A 310 -9.92 14.25 15.56
N ASP A 311 -10.96 15.07 15.41
CA ASP A 311 -12.34 14.59 15.49
C ASP A 311 -12.70 13.67 14.32
N TYR A 312 -12.19 13.94 13.12
CA TYR A 312 -12.33 13.03 11.98
C TYR A 312 -11.58 11.72 12.25
N TYR A 313 -10.32 11.81 12.67
CA TYR A 313 -9.51 10.61 12.89
C TYR A 313 -10.13 9.69 13.96
N LYS A 314 -10.66 10.25 15.05
CA LYS A 314 -11.36 9.48 16.10
C LYS A 314 -12.55 8.67 15.57
N THR A 315 -13.16 9.04 14.45
CA THR A 315 -14.23 8.24 13.82
C THR A 315 -13.74 6.96 13.16
N LEU A 316 -12.42 6.84 12.93
CA LEU A 316 -11.81 5.73 12.20
C LEU A 316 -11.37 4.57 13.09
N GLY A 317 -11.54 4.68 14.41
CA GLY A 317 -11.30 3.59 15.36
C GLY A 317 -10.04 3.78 16.21
N ASP A 318 -9.06 2.88 16.05
CA ASP A 318 -7.93 2.68 16.98
C ASP A 318 -7.26 3.97 17.42
N THR A 319 -7.59 4.41 18.63
CA THR A 319 -7.10 5.65 19.21
C THR A 319 -5.57 5.67 19.32
N SER A 320 -4.92 4.53 19.51
CA SER A 320 -3.45 4.46 19.67
C SER A 320 -2.71 4.66 18.34
N PHE A 321 -3.29 4.17 17.24
CA PHE A 321 -2.81 4.46 15.89
C PHE A 321 -3.02 5.94 15.53
N ILE A 322 -4.17 6.51 15.91
CA ILE A 322 -4.56 7.88 15.58
C ILE A 322 -3.73 8.92 16.33
N THR A 323 -3.61 8.78 17.66
CA THR A 323 -2.96 9.79 18.51
C THR A 323 -1.48 9.52 18.73
N GLY A 324 -0.99 8.33 18.37
CA GLY A 324 0.41 7.97 18.48
C GLY A 324 1.25 8.60 17.37
N ARG A 325 2.47 9.02 17.74
CA ARG A 325 3.51 9.32 16.75
C ARG A 325 4.04 8.01 16.19
N HIS A 326 4.02 7.87 14.88
CA HIS A 326 4.52 6.70 14.17
C HIS A 326 5.34 7.16 12.97
N ALA A 327 6.12 6.24 12.41
CA ALA A 327 6.58 6.41 11.05
C ALA A 327 5.36 6.41 10.12
N ARG A 328 5.32 7.27 9.12
CA ARG A 328 4.18 7.42 8.21
C ARG A 328 4.66 7.54 6.77
N THR A 329 3.84 7.03 5.86
CA THR A 329 3.94 7.28 4.43
C THR A 329 2.67 7.98 3.97
N ALA A 330 2.80 9.00 3.12
CA ALA A 330 1.67 9.70 2.54
C ALA A 330 1.88 9.99 1.06
N LEU A 331 0.77 10.12 0.35
CA LEU A 331 0.74 10.64 -1.01
C LEU A 331 -0.15 11.88 -1.01
N GLY A 332 0.38 12.99 -1.51
CA GLY A 332 -0.34 14.25 -1.62
C GLY A 332 -0.15 14.92 -2.97
N ILE A 333 -1.04 15.85 -3.29
CA ILE A 333 -0.95 16.69 -4.47
C ILE A 333 -1.23 18.16 -4.18
N THR A 334 -0.54 19.05 -4.89
CA THR A 334 -0.81 20.49 -4.88
C THR A 334 -1.90 20.88 -5.89
N SER A 335 -2.39 22.12 -5.82
CA SER A 335 -3.34 22.66 -6.81
C SER A 335 -2.77 22.83 -8.23
N TYR A 336 -1.45 22.70 -8.39
CA TYR A 336 -0.74 22.81 -9.66
C TYR A 336 -0.11 21.49 -10.09
N ASN A 337 -0.73 20.36 -9.74
CA ASN A 337 -0.37 19.04 -10.26
C ASN A 337 0.99 18.48 -9.82
N LYS A 338 1.67 19.12 -8.87
CA LYS A 338 2.84 18.55 -8.21
C LYS A 338 2.43 17.49 -7.19
N VAL A 339 2.97 16.29 -7.32
CA VAL A 339 2.80 15.18 -6.39
C VAL A 339 3.93 15.16 -5.38
N ILE A 340 3.60 14.77 -4.15
CA ILE A 340 4.55 14.49 -3.09
C ILE A 340 4.34 13.05 -2.62
N LEU A 341 5.38 12.23 -2.75
CA LEU A 341 5.51 10.95 -2.04
C LEU A 341 6.31 11.21 -0.78
N PHE A 342 5.66 11.12 0.37
CA PHE A 342 6.18 11.60 1.65
C PHE A 342 6.43 10.45 2.61
N THR A 343 7.52 10.53 3.40
CA THR A 343 7.71 9.74 4.60
C THR A 343 8.19 10.58 5.79
N VAL A 344 7.86 10.11 6.99
CA VAL A 344 8.52 10.55 8.23
C VAL A 344 8.96 9.33 9.02
N ASP A 345 10.18 9.36 9.55
CA ASP A 345 10.79 8.22 10.22
C ASP A 345 10.40 8.09 11.68
N LYS A 346 10.54 6.89 12.23
CA LYS A 346 10.50 6.66 13.68
C LYS A 346 11.68 5.77 14.11
N SER A 347 12.70 6.41 14.68
CA SER A 347 13.97 5.83 15.07
C SER A 347 14.50 6.49 16.35
N ASP A 348 15.74 6.22 16.75
CA ASP A 348 16.37 6.93 17.89
C ASP A 348 16.54 8.43 17.60
N ASP A 349 16.66 8.80 16.32
CA ASP A 349 16.86 10.17 15.85
C ASP A 349 15.55 10.85 15.40
N SER A 350 14.45 10.10 15.23
CA SER A 350 13.15 10.63 14.79
C SER A 350 11.99 10.12 15.64
N LEU A 351 11.15 11.03 16.15
CA LEU A 351 9.97 10.64 16.93
C LEU A 351 8.78 10.15 16.09
N GLY A 352 8.79 10.42 14.78
CA GLY A 352 7.62 10.28 13.91
C GLY A 352 6.56 11.36 14.14
N MET A 353 5.42 11.19 13.48
CA MET A 353 4.29 12.13 13.54
C MET A 353 2.96 11.44 13.86
N THR A 354 2.10 12.16 14.58
CA THR A 354 0.66 11.88 14.62
C THR A 354 0.02 12.21 13.28
N LEU A 355 -1.21 11.74 13.04
CA LEU A 355 -1.94 12.09 11.82
C LEU A 355 -2.23 13.60 11.70
N SER A 356 -2.46 14.28 12.83
CA SER A 356 -2.71 15.73 12.84
C SER A 356 -1.44 16.53 12.52
N GLU A 357 -0.31 16.11 13.08
CA GLU A 357 1.01 16.70 12.79
C GLU A 357 1.38 16.54 11.31
N LEU A 358 1.17 15.35 10.76
CA LEU A 358 1.41 15.04 9.35
C LEU A 358 0.51 15.86 8.43
N SER A 359 -0.80 15.90 8.71
CA SER A 359 -1.77 16.70 7.95
C SER A 359 -1.37 18.18 7.88
N LYS A 360 -0.98 18.75 9.03
CA LYS A 360 -0.49 20.12 9.11
C LYS A 360 0.79 20.33 8.31
N TYR A 361 1.76 19.41 8.41
CA TYR A 361 3.01 19.53 7.67
C TYR A 361 2.78 19.51 6.16
N LEU A 362 1.95 18.59 5.68
CA LEU A 362 1.58 18.52 4.26
C LEU A 362 0.86 19.79 3.82
N LYS A 363 0.05 20.39 4.69
CA LYS A 363 -0.64 21.64 4.37
C LYS A 363 0.33 22.81 4.20
N ASP A 364 1.38 22.86 5.03
CA ASP A 364 2.47 23.85 4.91
C ASP A 364 3.28 23.67 3.61
N LEU A 365 3.18 22.50 2.95
CA LEU A 365 3.72 22.24 1.61
C LEU A 365 2.73 22.53 0.47
N ASP A 366 1.68 23.32 0.71
CA ASP A 366 0.64 23.70 -0.26
C ASP A 366 -0.14 22.51 -0.87
N ILE A 367 -0.15 21.37 -0.17
CA ILE A 367 -0.93 20.20 -0.57
C ILE A 367 -2.42 20.47 -0.36
N VAL A 368 -3.22 20.10 -1.35
CA VAL A 368 -4.67 20.31 -1.39
C VAL A 368 -5.45 19.03 -1.20
N ASP A 369 -4.90 17.87 -1.59
CA ASP A 369 -5.47 16.56 -1.30
C ASP A 369 -4.35 15.60 -0.95
N ALA A 370 -4.54 14.81 0.12
CA ALA A 370 -3.56 13.82 0.57
C ALA A 370 -4.20 12.67 1.32
N ILE A 371 -3.61 11.48 1.18
CA ILE A 371 -4.01 10.26 1.88
C ILE A 371 -2.85 9.67 2.67
N ASN A 372 -3.16 9.05 3.79
CA ASN A 372 -2.20 8.26 4.56
C ASN A 372 -2.14 6.82 4.01
N LEU A 373 -0.92 6.34 3.76
CA LEU A 373 -0.60 5.00 3.30
C LEU A 373 -0.14 4.12 4.47
N ASP A 374 0.27 2.88 4.20
CA ASP A 374 0.77 2.00 5.26
C ASP A 374 2.02 2.60 5.93
N GLY A 375 2.11 2.47 7.25
CA GLY A 375 3.09 3.17 8.06
C GLY A 375 3.88 2.25 8.98
N GLY A 376 4.41 2.82 10.07
CA GLY A 376 5.26 2.08 11.00
C GLY A 376 6.47 1.49 10.28
N GLY A 377 6.80 0.24 10.57
CA GLY A 377 7.94 -0.43 9.93
C GLY A 377 7.80 -0.69 8.42
N SER A 378 6.64 -0.42 7.80
CA SER A 378 6.47 -0.48 6.34
C SER A 378 6.98 0.80 5.65
N THR A 379 7.08 1.90 6.38
CA THR A 379 7.45 3.22 5.87
C THR A 379 8.80 3.18 5.17
N SER A 380 8.81 3.30 3.86
CA SER A 380 10.05 3.24 3.09
C SER A 380 9.97 4.18 1.90
N ILE A 381 11.10 4.84 1.63
CA ILE A 381 11.27 5.67 0.44
C ILE A 381 12.62 5.32 -0.18
N ALA A 382 12.60 5.05 -1.47
CA ALA A 382 13.78 4.66 -2.22
C ALA A 382 13.91 5.51 -3.47
N LEU A 383 15.16 5.72 -3.87
CA LEU A 383 15.50 6.63 -4.94
C LEU A 383 16.76 6.14 -5.65
N GLU A 384 16.78 6.29 -6.96
CA GLU A 384 17.94 6.03 -7.78
C GLU A 384 19.03 7.07 -7.52
N ASN A 385 20.27 6.61 -7.39
CA ASN A 385 21.42 7.50 -7.28
C ASN A 385 22.04 7.80 -8.65
N ASN A 386 23.06 8.66 -8.68
CA ASN A 386 23.80 9.00 -9.91
C ASN A 386 24.54 7.82 -10.60
N THR A 387 24.51 6.62 -10.02
CA THR A 387 25.06 5.39 -10.62
C THR A 387 23.96 4.42 -11.07
N TYR A 388 22.73 4.90 -11.23
CA TYR A 388 21.57 4.10 -11.63
C TYR A 388 21.30 2.92 -10.67
N THR A 389 21.50 3.16 -9.37
CA THR A 389 21.29 2.17 -8.32
C THR A 389 20.29 2.70 -7.33
N LEU A 390 19.19 1.97 -7.14
CA LEU A 390 18.17 2.28 -6.14
C LEU A 390 18.73 2.10 -4.72
N LYS A 391 18.52 3.13 -3.89
CA LYS A 391 18.89 3.13 -2.47
C LYS A 391 17.71 3.55 -1.62
N LEU A 392 17.62 2.96 -0.43
CA LEU A 392 16.72 3.45 0.60
C LEU A 392 17.23 4.81 1.10
N MET A 393 16.32 5.77 1.20
CA MET A 393 16.63 7.16 1.57
C MET A 393 16.24 7.52 3.00
N ASN A 394 15.59 6.59 3.71
CA ASN A 394 15.10 6.80 5.07
C ASN A 394 15.55 5.69 6.02
N ASP A 395 15.53 5.96 7.33
CA ASP A 395 15.97 5.02 8.37
C ASP A 395 14.83 4.70 9.34
N GLN A 396 14.10 3.62 9.08
CA GLN A 396 13.08 3.15 10.02
C GLN A 396 13.61 2.17 11.05
N THR A 397 14.50 1.27 10.63
CA THR A 397 15.11 0.23 11.48
C THR A 397 16.30 -0.39 10.74
N LYS A 398 17.09 -1.23 11.42
CA LYS A 398 18.17 -2.03 10.82
C LYS A 398 17.72 -2.95 9.65
N TYR A 399 16.42 -3.18 9.45
CA TYR A 399 15.89 -4.09 8.43
C TYR A 399 14.69 -3.47 7.68
N GLN A 400 14.64 -3.64 6.36
CA GLN A 400 13.45 -3.29 5.58
C GLN A 400 12.37 -4.35 5.75
N ARG A 401 11.15 -3.93 6.09
CA ARG A 401 10.00 -4.82 6.13
C ARG A 401 9.61 -5.21 4.71
N GLU A 402 9.20 -6.47 4.55
CA GLU A 402 8.54 -6.92 3.33
C GLU A 402 7.08 -6.42 3.30
N ILE A 403 6.70 -5.75 2.22
CA ILE A 403 5.39 -5.12 1.99
C ILE A 403 4.70 -5.74 0.78
N THR A 404 3.39 -5.55 0.64
CA THR A 404 2.62 -6.10 -0.50
C THR A 404 2.87 -5.39 -1.82
N ASN A 405 2.96 -4.06 -1.77
CA ASN A 405 3.07 -3.21 -2.95
C ASN A 405 3.76 -1.89 -2.62
N GLY A 406 4.22 -1.21 -3.67
CA GLY A 406 4.81 0.12 -3.64
C GLY A 406 4.22 1.03 -4.73
N ILE A 407 4.48 2.32 -4.59
CA ILE A 407 4.17 3.34 -5.58
C ILE A 407 5.49 3.77 -6.22
N GLY A 408 5.71 3.37 -7.47
CA GLY A 408 6.92 3.68 -8.22
C GLY A 408 6.76 4.86 -9.16
N ILE A 409 7.82 5.64 -9.30
CA ILE A 409 7.92 6.76 -10.25
C ILE A 409 8.53 6.23 -11.54
N ILE A 410 7.77 6.31 -12.63
CA ILE A 410 8.20 5.95 -13.97
C ILE A 410 8.67 7.19 -14.70
N VAL A 411 9.81 7.08 -15.39
CA VAL A 411 10.31 8.10 -16.33
C VAL A 411 10.44 7.47 -17.71
N ASN A 412 9.54 7.86 -18.62
CA ASN A 412 9.60 7.48 -20.01
C ASN A 412 10.70 8.31 -20.70
N LYS A 413 11.80 7.67 -21.11
CA LYS A 413 12.83 8.36 -21.91
C LYS A 413 12.27 8.57 -23.33
N ALA A 414 12.24 9.83 -23.75
CA ALA A 414 11.80 10.24 -25.09
C ALA A 414 12.69 9.69 -26.21
#